data_AF-A0A931SD35-F1
#
_entry.id   AF-A0A931SD35-F1
#
_cell.length_a   1.000
_cell.length_b   1.000
_cell.length_c   1.000
_cell.angle_alpha   90.00
_cell.angle_beta   90.00
_cell.angle_gamma   90.00
#
_symmetry.space_group_name_H-M   'P 1'
#
loop_
_entity.id
_entity.type
_entity.pdbx_description
1 polymer ?
#
loop_
_entity_poly.entity_id
_entity_poly.type
_entity_poly.pdbx_seq_one_letter_code
_entity_poly.pdbx_strand_id
1 'polypeptide(L)'
;MGETYARGKRVPEWVRIAPREFVVSYLRGLFDTDGGVERNGGVCLSSASPALIREVSTMLLNLGIIHRSYERKKLYNNQLQYYVMIYGDFIERFQSEIGFTVVRKAKALERICERQRNTNINRIPYQGEAIRKVWQEAVAATSRRLDRAFYDESLYKNAKRYIDGTRLPSLRGISYFISGVSELAPSVRSMP
;
A
#
# COMPACT_ATOMS: atom_id res chain seq x y z
N MET A 1 23.74 -1.28 35.59
CA MET A 1 22.77 -1.47 34.49
C MET A 1 22.90 -0.28 33.56
N GLY A 2 23.53 -0.45 32.38
CA GLY A 2 23.78 0.66 31.46
C GLY A 2 22.48 1.11 30.78
N GLU A 3 22.28 2.43 30.68
CA GLU A 3 21.18 3.03 29.92
C GLU A 3 21.12 2.41 28.52
N THR A 4 20.05 1.69 28.20
CA THR A 4 19.90 1.13 26.86
C THR A 4 19.38 2.23 25.94
N TYR A 5 20.31 3.04 25.42
CA TYR A 5 20.00 4.05 24.41
C TYR A 5 19.24 3.39 23.25
N ALA A 6 18.25 4.11 22.70
CA ALA A 6 17.39 3.61 21.64
C ALA A 6 18.17 3.02 20.45
N ARG A 7 19.40 3.50 20.20
CA ARG A 7 20.33 3.04 19.16
C ARG A 7 20.64 1.54 19.20
N GLY A 8 20.67 0.93 20.38
CA GLY A 8 21.00 -0.50 20.55
C GLY A 8 19.81 -1.45 20.43
N LYS A 9 18.58 -0.93 20.39
CA LYS A 9 17.36 -1.75 20.43
C LYS A 9 17.26 -2.67 19.22
N ARG A 10 16.71 -3.86 19.46
CA ARG A 10 16.44 -4.90 18.46
C ARG A 10 15.05 -5.49 18.71
N VAL A 11 14.45 -6.09 17.69
CA VAL A 11 13.34 -7.01 17.87
C VAL A 11 13.87 -8.24 18.60
N PRO A 12 13.28 -8.63 19.75
CA PRO A 12 13.67 -9.86 20.43
C PRO A 12 13.59 -11.06 19.49
N GLU A 13 14.57 -11.94 19.56
CA GLU A 13 14.66 -13.09 18.65
C GLU A 13 13.41 -13.96 18.67
N TRP A 14 12.89 -14.24 19.86
CA TRP A 14 11.68 -15.05 20.03
C TRP A 14 10.49 -14.46 19.28
N VAL A 15 10.37 -13.13 19.18
CA VAL A 15 9.29 -12.49 18.39
C VAL A 15 9.48 -12.77 16.90
N ARG A 16 10.71 -12.76 16.40
CA ARG A 16 11.01 -12.97 14.97
C ARG A 16 10.67 -14.39 14.49
N ILE A 17 10.70 -15.36 15.40
CA ILE A 17 10.37 -16.78 15.13
C ILE A 17 9.01 -17.19 15.67
N ALA A 18 8.28 -16.28 16.31
CA ALA A 18 6.98 -16.57 16.90
C ALA A 18 5.90 -16.76 15.83
N PRO A 19 4.79 -17.42 16.18
CA PRO A 19 3.59 -17.43 15.35
C PRO A 19 3.11 -16.01 15.02
N ARG A 20 2.38 -15.92 13.90
CA ARG A 20 1.99 -14.67 13.25
C ARG A 20 1.29 -13.68 14.20
N GLU A 21 0.43 -14.16 15.06
CA GLU A 21 -0.34 -13.38 16.02
C GLU A 21 0.54 -12.62 17.03
N PHE A 22 1.67 -13.21 17.44
CA PHE A 22 2.63 -12.57 18.33
C PHE A 22 3.45 -11.51 17.59
N VAL A 23 3.86 -11.80 16.36
CA VAL A 23 4.52 -10.84 15.45
C VAL A 23 3.63 -9.61 15.25
N VAL A 24 2.36 -9.83 14.92
CA VAL A 24 1.36 -8.78 14.72
C VAL A 24 1.15 -7.96 15.98
N SER A 25 1.01 -8.62 17.15
CA SER A 25 0.80 -7.93 18.42
C SER A 25 2.01 -7.09 18.84
N TYR A 26 3.22 -7.60 18.62
CA TYR A 26 4.45 -6.84 18.84
C TYR A 26 4.53 -5.60 17.95
N LEU A 27 4.26 -5.76 16.64
CA LEU A 27 4.24 -4.63 15.71
C LEU A 27 3.18 -3.61 16.11
N ARG A 28 1.97 -4.05 16.46
CA ARG A 28 0.90 -3.15 16.93
C ARG A 28 1.35 -2.32 18.12
N GLY A 29 1.94 -2.96 19.14
CA GLY A 29 2.48 -2.26 20.30
C GLY A 29 3.58 -1.25 19.93
N LEU A 30 4.52 -1.65 19.07
CA LEU A 30 5.61 -0.77 18.61
C LEU A 30 5.11 0.45 17.81
N PHE A 31 4.10 0.26 16.96
CA PHE A 31 3.47 1.36 16.23
C PHE A 31 2.59 2.25 17.13
N ASP A 32 1.96 1.67 18.15
CA ASP A 32 1.22 2.42 19.17
C ASP A 32 2.12 3.31 20.02
N THR A 33 3.38 2.93 20.26
CA THR A 33 4.35 3.77 20.98
C THR A 33 5.06 4.76 20.06
N ASP A 34 5.78 4.25 19.06
CA ASP A 34 6.78 5.01 18.30
C ASP A 34 6.37 5.31 16.85
N GLY A 35 5.22 4.76 16.43
CA GLY A 35 4.65 4.98 15.11
C GLY A 35 3.55 6.03 15.07
N GLY A 36 2.97 6.25 13.88
CA GLY A 36 1.86 7.19 13.73
C GLY A 36 1.37 7.32 12.30
N VAL A 37 0.41 8.23 12.13
CA VAL A 37 -0.11 8.62 10.82
C VAL A 37 0.44 10.00 10.49
N GLU A 38 1.12 10.11 9.36
CA GLU A 38 1.68 11.35 8.85
C GLU A 38 0.61 12.21 8.17
N ARG A 39 0.81 13.54 8.18
CA ARG A 39 -0.11 14.50 7.55
C ARG A 39 -0.30 14.28 6.05
N ASN A 40 0.72 13.76 5.38
CA ASN A 40 0.70 13.44 3.95
C ASN A 40 -0.01 12.11 3.63
N GLY A 41 -0.55 11.41 4.63
CA GLY A 41 -1.39 10.24 4.42
C GLY A 41 -0.65 8.90 4.38
N GLY A 42 0.48 8.77 5.09
CA GLY A 42 1.20 7.51 5.29
C GLY A 42 1.23 7.06 6.76
N VAL A 43 1.54 5.79 7.00
CA VAL A 43 1.84 5.26 8.34
C VAL A 43 3.35 5.21 8.51
N CYS A 44 3.86 5.75 9.61
CA CYS A 44 5.30 5.80 9.89
C CYS A 44 5.67 5.10 11.19
N LEU A 45 6.92 4.65 11.26
CA LEU A 45 7.63 4.29 12.48
C LEU A 45 9.04 4.85 12.37
N SER A 46 9.57 5.42 13.46
CA SER A 46 10.94 5.94 13.48
C SER A 46 11.72 5.44 14.68
N SER A 47 13.03 5.24 14.51
CA SER A 47 13.92 4.85 15.61
C SER A 47 15.35 5.29 15.34
N ALA A 48 16.11 5.53 16.42
CA ALA A 48 17.56 5.71 16.36
C ALA A 48 18.30 4.38 16.14
N SER A 49 17.64 3.22 16.26
CA SER A 49 18.23 1.92 15.94
C SER A 49 17.99 1.55 14.48
N PRO A 50 19.04 1.54 13.63
CA PRO A 50 18.91 1.07 12.25
C PRO A 50 18.59 -0.43 12.19
N ALA A 51 19.04 -1.20 13.18
CA ALA A 51 18.79 -2.64 13.22
C ALA A 51 17.33 -2.96 13.53
N LEU A 52 16.71 -2.23 14.48
CA LEU A 52 15.28 -2.34 14.76
C LEU A 52 14.45 -2.02 13.50
N ILE A 53 14.78 -0.94 12.79
CA ILE A 53 14.07 -0.56 11.56
C ILE A 53 14.23 -1.61 10.46
N ARG A 54 15.41 -2.23 10.31
CA ARG A 54 15.60 -3.34 9.36
C ARG A 54 14.79 -4.58 9.73
N GLU A 55 14.78 -4.97 11.00
CA GLU A 55 14.03 -6.13 11.47
C GLU A 55 12.52 -5.92 11.33
N VAL A 56 12.01 -4.74 11.70
CA VAL A 56 10.61 -4.36 11.45
C VAL A 56 10.31 -4.35 9.95
N SER A 57 11.23 -3.89 9.11
CA SER A 57 11.06 -3.94 7.66
C SER A 57 10.85 -5.36 7.16
N THR A 58 11.66 -6.32 7.62
CA THR A 58 11.48 -7.74 7.27
C THR A 58 10.13 -8.27 7.76
N MET A 59 9.73 -7.95 8.99
CA MET A 59 8.45 -8.40 9.54
C MET A 59 7.24 -7.85 8.75
N LEU A 60 7.29 -6.59 8.33
CA LEU A 60 6.24 -5.99 7.49
C LEU A 60 6.16 -6.66 6.12
N LEU A 61 7.31 -6.95 5.49
CA LEU A 61 7.37 -7.67 4.22
C LEU A 61 6.79 -9.09 4.34
N ASN A 62 7.04 -9.80 5.44
CA ASN A 62 6.45 -11.11 5.71
C ASN A 62 4.91 -11.06 5.84
N LEU A 63 4.35 -9.91 6.23
CA LEU A 63 2.91 -9.66 6.26
C LEU A 63 2.38 -9.12 4.91
N GLY A 64 3.23 -9.01 3.89
CA GLY A 64 2.89 -8.47 2.57
C GLY A 64 2.64 -6.95 2.57
N ILE A 65 3.16 -6.24 3.56
CA ILE A 65 3.08 -4.78 3.66
C ILE A 65 4.37 -4.20 3.09
N ILE A 66 4.32 -3.72 1.84
CA ILE A 66 5.45 -3.04 1.22
C ILE A 66 5.54 -1.61 1.73
N HIS A 67 6.75 -1.19 2.07
CA HIS A 67 7.05 0.11 2.63
C HIS A 67 8.34 0.68 2.04
N ARG A 68 8.59 1.96 2.33
CA ARG A 68 9.88 2.60 2.13
C ARG A 68 10.62 2.68 3.46
N SER A 69 11.86 2.21 3.50
CA SER A 69 12.77 2.47 4.61
C SER A 69 13.86 3.48 4.20
N TYR A 70 14.18 4.45 5.05
CA TYR A 70 15.24 5.42 4.77
C TYR A 70 15.84 6.03 6.04
N GLU A 71 17.05 6.55 5.91
CA GLU A 71 17.70 7.38 6.92
C GLU A 71 17.32 8.85 6.72
N ARG A 72 17.00 9.55 7.81
CA ARG A 72 16.73 10.99 7.79
C ARG A 72 18.03 11.76 7.91
N LYS A 73 18.28 12.67 6.96
CA LYS A 73 19.49 13.52 6.93
C LYS A 73 19.63 14.45 8.15
N LYS A 74 18.52 14.84 8.79
CA LYS A 74 18.54 15.72 9.96
C LYS A 74 18.61 14.90 11.24
N LEU A 75 19.59 15.23 12.09
CA LEU A 75 19.72 14.67 13.42
C LEU A 75 18.55 15.09 14.31
N TYR A 76 18.07 14.15 15.13
CA TYR A 76 17.14 14.39 16.22
C TYR A 76 17.86 14.06 17.52
N ASN A 77 17.95 15.02 18.45
CA ASN A 77 18.75 14.91 19.68
C ASN A 77 20.20 14.45 19.41
N ASN A 78 20.87 15.03 18.40
CA ASN A 78 22.21 14.61 17.93
C ASN A 78 22.32 13.15 17.48
N GLN A 79 21.20 12.50 17.12
CA GLN A 79 21.17 11.11 16.65
C GLN A 79 20.52 11.02 15.27
N LEU A 80 21.07 10.17 14.40
CA LEU A 80 20.42 9.78 13.15
C LEU A 80 19.12 9.02 13.46
N GLN A 81 18.12 9.21 12.61
CA GLN A 81 16.83 8.54 12.74
C GLN A 81 16.53 7.78 11.45
N TYR A 82 16.05 6.57 11.62
CA TYR A 82 15.68 5.65 10.57
C TYR A 82 14.16 5.51 10.56
N TYR A 83 13.57 5.48 9.37
CA TYR A 83 12.12 5.47 9.19
C TYR A 83 11.68 4.25 8.40
N VAL A 84 10.54 3.68 8.80
CA VAL A 84 9.65 2.90 7.93
C VAL A 84 8.47 3.78 7.58
N MET A 85 8.08 3.78 6.32
CA MET A 85 6.96 4.55 5.82
C MET A 85 6.10 3.72 4.86
N ILE A 86 4.86 3.47 5.25
CA ILE A 86 3.87 2.70 4.52
C ILE A 86 2.93 3.67 3.79
N TYR A 87 2.75 3.46 2.49
CA TYR A 87 1.96 4.31 1.61
C TYR A 87 1.02 3.50 0.72
N GLY A 88 0.04 4.17 0.13
CA GLY A 88 -0.82 3.63 -0.93
C GLY A 88 -1.69 2.48 -0.44
N ASP A 89 -1.84 1.46 -1.29
CA ASP A 89 -2.70 0.31 -1.04
C ASP A 89 -2.27 -0.49 0.21
N PHE A 90 -1.01 -0.38 0.63
CA PHE A 90 -0.49 -1.08 1.81
C PHE A 90 -0.98 -0.50 3.13
N ILE A 91 -1.57 0.70 3.13
CA ILE A 91 -2.15 1.28 4.35
C ILE A 91 -3.42 0.53 4.76
N GLU A 92 -4.25 0.12 3.80
CA GLU A 92 -5.45 -0.70 4.06
C GLU A 92 -5.03 -2.05 4.67
N ARG A 93 -3.96 -2.65 4.12
CA ARG A 93 -3.38 -3.88 4.69
C ARG A 93 -2.79 -3.66 6.08
N PHE A 94 -2.10 -2.53 6.32
CA PHE A 94 -1.65 -2.20 7.67
C PHE A 94 -2.82 -2.10 8.63
N GLN A 95 -3.92 -1.45 8.24
CA GLN A 95 -5.13 -1.33 9.06
C GLN A 95 -5.76 -2.69 9.38
N SER A 96 -5.88 -3.58 8.39
CA SER A 96 -6.51 -4.89 8.58
C SER A 96 -5.63 -5.84 9.39
N GLU A 97 -4.31 -5.81 9.19
CA GLU A 97 -3.40 -6.79 9.79
C GLU A 97 -2.84 -6.36 11.14
N ILE A 98 -2.46 -5.08 11.27
CA ILE A 98 -1.76 -4.55 12.44
C ILE A 98 -2.67 -3.53 13.13
N GLY A 99 -3.01 -2.43 12.46
CA GLY A 99 -3.83 -1.36 13.02
C GLY A 99 -3.18 -0.67 14.21
N PHE A 100 -3.98 0.13 14.92
CA PHE A 100 -3.58 0.81 16.14
C PHE A 100 -4.57 0.49 17.26
N THR A 101 -4.08 0.30 18.48
CA THR A 101 -4.93 0.24 19.68
C THR A 101 -5.25 1.65 20.18
N VAL A 102 -4.33 2.60 19.97
CA VAL A 102 -4.53 3.99 20.39
C VAL A 102 -5.63 4.63 19.53
N VAL A 103 -6.78 4.91 20.16
CA VAL A 103 -8.00 5.45 19.50
C VAL A 103 -7.71 6.64 18.58
N ARG A 104 -6.87 7.59 19.01
CA ARG A 104 -6.50 8.75 18.19
C ARG A 104 -5.78 8.35 16.89
N LYS A 105 -4.89 7.36 16.95
CA LYS A 105 -4.14 6.85 15.78
C LYS A 105 -5.04 6.00 14.89
N ALA A 106 -5.90 5.16 15.48
CA ALA A 106 -6.89 4.38 14.75
C ALA A 106 -7.83 5.26 13.91
N LYS A 107 -8.41 6.31 14.52
CA LYS A 107 -9.24 7.30 13.79
C LYS A 107 -8.48 8.03 12.68
N ALA A 108 -7.20 8.34 12.91
CA ALA A 108 -6.37 8.95 11.87
C ALA A 108 -6.10 7.98 10.71
N LEU A 109 -5.91 6.69 11.01
CA LEU A 109 -5.72 5.64 10.03
C LEU A 109 -6.97 5.42 9.18
N GLU A 110 -8.15 5.33 9.81
CA GLU A 110 -9.45 5.23 9.13
C GLU A 110 -9.63 6.36 8.10
N ARG A 111 -9.44 7.61 8.52
CA ARG A 111 -9.58 8.79 7.65
C ARG A 111 -8.66 8.77 6.43
N ILE A 112 -7.46 8.21 6.55
CA ILE A 112 -6.57 8.13 5.40
C ILE A 112 -6.94 6.96 4.49
N CYS A 113 -7.51 5.87 5.02
CA CYS A 113 -8.01 4.73 4.24
C CYS A 113 -9.24 5.07 3.39
N GLU A 114 -10.11 5.96 3.87
CA GLU A 114 -11.26 6.44 3.11
C GLU A 114 -10.88 7.31 1.89
N ARG A 115 -9.66 7.83 1.84
CA ARG A 115 -9.22 8.68 0.73
C ARG A 115 -8.95 7.82 -0.50
N GLN A 116 -9.54 8.20 -1.64
CA GLN A 116 -9.16 7.62 -2.92
C GLN A 116 -7.70 7.96 -3.23
N ARG A 117 -6.83 6.94 -3.18
CA ARG A 117 -5.40 7.11 -3.43
C ARG A 117 -5.09 6.79 -4.88
N ASN A 118 -4.48 7.73 -5.58
CA ASN A 118 -3.85 7.46 -6.87
C ASN A 118 -2.34 7.30 -6.66
N THR A 119 -1.94 6.30 -5.86
CA THR A 119 -0.53 6.11 -5.58
C THR A 119 0.18 5.57 -6.80
N ASN A 120 1.20 6.30 -7.22
CA ASN A 120 2.18 5.94 -8.24
C ASN A 120 3.11 4.78 -7.81
N ILE A 121 2.62 3.90 -6.94
CA ILE A 121 3.30 2.79 -6.27
C ILE A 121 2.63 1.49 -6.74
N ASN A 122 3.37 0.37 -6.77
CA ASN A 122 2.86 -0.94 -7.14
C ASN A 122 2.29 -0.99 -8.58
N ARG A 123 3.00 -0.35 -9.50
CA ARG A 123 2.63 -0.32 -10.93
C ARG A 123 3.13 -1.58 -11.62
N ILE A 124 2.31 -2.11 -12.52
CA ILE A 124 2.60 -3.30 -13.30
C ILE A 124 2.98 -2.83 -14.70
N PRO A 125 4.25 -2.98 -15.10
CA PRO A 125 4.69 -2.56 -16.42
C PRO A 125 4.17 -3.49 -17.52
N TYR A 126 4.23 -3.02 -18.77
CA TYR A 126 3.94 -3.80 -19.98
C TYR A 126 2.52 -4.39 -20.11
N GLN A 127 1.54 -3.83 -19.41
CA GLN A 127 0.15 -4.30 -19.46
C GLN A 127 -0.70 -3.68 -20.59
N GLY A 128 -0.18 -2.66 -21.29
CA GLY A 128 -0.97 -1.88 -22.24
C GLY A 128 -1.56 -2.70 -23.39
N GLU A 129 -0.83 -3.70 -23.89
CA GLU A 129 -1.32 -4.55 -24.99
C GLU A 129 -2.37 -5.56 -24.53
N ALA A 130 -2.17 -6.20 -23.37
CA ALA A 130 -3.17 -7.10 -22.79
C ALA A 130 -4.49 -6.35 -22.51
N ILE A 131 -4.39 -5.16 -21.89
CA ILE A 131 -5.54 -4.27 -21.64
C ILE A 131 -6.21 -3.87 -22.95
N ARG A 132 -5.43 -3.56 -24.00
CA ARG A 132 -5.97 -3.20 -25.33
C ARG A 132 -6.83 -4.33 -25.90
N LYS A 133 -6.32 -5.57 -25.89
CA LYS A 133 -7.03 -6.75 -26.41
C LYS A 133 -8.36 -6.95 -25.70
N VAL A 134 -8.32 -7.02 -24.37
CA VAL A 134 -9.53 -7.19 -23.53
C VAL A 134 -10.52 -6.05 -23.72
N TRP A 135 -10.04 -4.80 -23.81
CA TRP A 135 -10.89 -3.64 -24.04
C TRP A 135 -11.60 -3.67 -25.39
N GLN A 136 -10.88 -4.04 -26.45
CA GLN A 136 -11.45 -4.15 -27.80
C GLN A 136 -12.52 -5.23 -27.89
N GLU A 137 -12.27 -6.39 -27.29
CA GLU A 137 -13.25 -7.49 -27.20
C GLU A 137 -14.50 -7.06 -26.44
N ALA A 138 -14.33 -6.37 -25.30
CA ALA A 138 -15.45 -5.90 -24.48
C ALA A 138 -16.31 -4.86 -25.20
N VAL A 139 -15.67 -3.89 -25.87
CA VAL A 139 -16.37 -2.86 -26.65
C VAL A 139 -17.09 -3.44 -27.86
N ALA A 140 -16.56 -4.50 -28.48
CA ALA A 140 -17.22 -5.18 -29.60
C ALA A 140 -18.41 -6.04 -29.15
N ALA A 141 -18.34 -6.64 -27.95
CA ALA A 141 -19.36 -7.55 -27.43
C ALA A 141 -20.45 -6.86 -26.59
N THR A 142 -20.27 -5.59 -26.22
CA THR A 142 -21.21 -4.90 -25.32
C THR A 142 -22.52 -4.53 -26.02
N SER A 143 -23.64 -4.74 -25.33
CA SER A 143 -24.96 -4.21 -25.72
C SER A 143 -25.21 -2.80 -25.18
N ARG A 144 -24.26 -2.23 -24.42
CA ARG A 144 -24.39 -0.92 -23.80
C ARG A 144 -24.19 0.19 -24.84
N ARG A 145 -24.98 1.25 -24.77
CA ARG A 145 -24.80 2.44 -25.60
C ARG A 145 -23.51 3.18 -25.20
N LEU A 146 -22.60 3.34 -26.15
CA LEU A 146 -21.32 4.05 -25.97
C LEU A 146 -21.48 5.54 -26.30
N ASP A 147 -22.19 6.26 -25.43
CA ASP A 147 -22.45 7.69 -25.59
C ASP A 147 -21.44 8.57 -24.84
N ARG A 148 -21.70 9.88 -24.80
CA ARG A 148 -20.84 10.85 -24.10
C ARG A 148 -20.68 10.53 -22.61
N ALA A 149 -21.72 10.02 -21.95
CA ALA A 149 -21.64 9.68 -20.54
C ALA A 149 -20.68 8.51 -20.31
N PHE A 150 -20.71 7.50 -21.18
CA PHE A 150 -19.75 6.39 -21.15
C PHE A 150 -18.29 6.86 -21.28
N TYR A 151 -18.00 7.76 -22.22
CA TYR A 151 -16.63 8.30 -22.39
C TYR A 151 -16.16 9.16 -21.22
N ASP A 152 -17.09 9.64 -20.39
CA ASP A 152 -16.77 10.37 -19.17
C ASP A 152 -16.46 9.47 -17.97
N GLU A 153 -16.73 8.16 -18.06
CA GLU A 153 -16.48 7.20 -16.99
C GLU A 153 -14.99 6.96 -16.72
N SER A 154 -14.69 6.66 -15.46
CA SER A 154 -13.35 6.32 -15.02
C SER A 154 -12.81 5.06 -15.71
N LEU A 155 -13.68 4.09 -16.03
CA LEU A 155 -13.32 2.87 -16.75
C LEU A 155 -12.69 3.18 -18.11
N TYR A 156 -13.39 3.91 -18.98
CA TYR A 156 -12.89 4.33 -20.28
C TYR A 156 -11.61 5.16 -20.17
N LYS A 157 -11.62 6.21 -19.33
CA LYS A 157 -10.49 7.11 -19.14
C LYS A 157 -9.24 6.37 -18.67
N ASN A 158 -9.38 5.39 -17.78
CA ASN A 158 -8.26 4.58 -17.31
C ASN A 158 -7.78 3.60 -18.37
N ALA A 159 -8.68 2.88 -19.05
CA ALA A 159 -8.33 1.97 -20.14
C ALA A 159 -7.50 2.67 -21.22
N LYS A 160 -7.95 3.83 -21.70
CA LYS A 160 -7.21 4.66 -22.67
C LYS A 160 -5.82 5.02 -22.15
N ARG A 161 -5.74 5.55 -20.93
CA ARG A 161 -4.44 5.93 -20.33
C ARG A 161 -3.46 4.77 -20.21
N TYR A 162 -3.95 3.56 -19.90
CA TYR A 162 -3.14 2.34 -19.85
C TYR A 162 -2.67 1.88 -21.24
N ILE A 163 -3.57 1.91 -22.23
CA ILE A 163 -3.29 1.50 -23.61
C ILE A 163 -2.24 2.41 -24.27
N ASP A 164 -2.29 3.71 -24.00
CA ASP A 164 -1.35 4.69 -24.55
C ASP A 164 -0.09 4.88 -23.69
N GLY A 165 0.05 4.12 -22.60
CA GLY A 165 1.23 4.18 -21.74
C GLY A 165 1.37 5.47 -20.91
N THR A 166 0.45 6.43 -21.03
CA THR A 166 0.43 7.66 -20.20
C THR A 166 0.24 7.37 -18.72
N ARG A 167 -0.27 6.18 -18.37
CA ARG A 167 -0.33 5.66 -17.01
C ARG A 167 -0.02 4.16 -17.01
N LEU A 168 0.75 3.70 -16.03
CA LEU A 168 0.87 2.26 -15.76
C LEU A 168 -0.22 1.83 -14.77
N PRO A 169 -0.91 0.70 -14.99
CA PRO A 169 -1.90 0.20 -14.04
C PRO A 169 -1.23 -0.29 -12.76
N SER A 170 -1.91 -0.18 -11.63
CA SER A 170 -1.57 -0.92 -10.40
C SER A 170 -2.39 -2.20 -10.33
N LEU A 171 -2.10 -3.11 -9.38
CA LEU A 171 -2.95 -4.28 -9.12
C LEU A 171 -4.43 -3.89 -8.94
N ARG A 172 -4.71 -2.86 -8.14
CA ARG A 172 -6.07 -2.32 -7.94
C ARG A 172 -6.64 -1.74 -9.23
N GLY A 173 -5.82 -1.05 -10.02
CA GLY A 173 -6.20 -0.52 -11.33
C GLY A 173 -6.61 -1.62 -12.33
N ILE A 174 -5.85 -2.72 -12.37
CA ILE A 174 -6.21 -3.91 -13.17
C ILE A 174 -7.50 -4.53 -12.64
N SER A 175 -7.63 -4.74 -11.33
CA SER A 175 -8.84 -5.32 -10.73
C SER A 175 -10.09 -4.49 -11.05
N TYR A 176 -9.99 -3.16 -10.96
CA TYR A 176 -11.07 -2.24 -11.34
C TYR A 176 -11.39 -2.34 -12.84
N PHE A 177 -10.36 -2.37 -13.69
CA PHE A 177 -10.53 -2.54 -15.13
C PHE A 177 -11.25 -3.84 -15.48
N ILE A 178 -10.83 -4.98 -14.92
CA ILE A 178 -11.44 -6.29 -15.16
C ILE A 178 -12.89 -6.35 -14.66
N SER A 179 -13.16 -5.78 -13.48
CA SER A 179 -14.52 -5.72 -12.94
C SER A 179 -15.43 -4.90 -13.87
N GLY A 180 -14.97 -3.71 -14.28
CA GLY A 180 -15.74 -2.86 -15.19
C GLY A 180 -15.91 -3.45 -16.59
N VAL A 181 -14.92 -4.17 -17.11
CA VAL A 181 -15.05 -4.91 -18.37
C VAL A 181 -16.07 -6.04 -18.25
N SER A 182 -16.04 -6.78 -17.14
CA SER A 182 -16.98 -7.88 -16.89
C SER A 182 -18.43 -7.38 -16.79
N GLU A 183 -18.64 -6.19 -16.24
CA GLU A 183 -19.95 -5.52 -16.23
C GLU A 183 -20.35 -5.02 -17.62
N LEU A 184 -19.40 -4.47 -18.38
CA LEU A 184 -19.64 -3.93 -19.72
C LEU A 184 -19.96 -5.03 -20.74
N ALA A 185 -19.27 -6.17 -20.67
CA ALA A 185 -19.43 -7.31 -21.56
C ALA A 185 -19.21 -8.63 -20.79
N PRO A 186 -20.27 -9.23 -20.21
CA PRO A 186 -20.16 -10.44 -19.36
C PRO A 186 -19.60 -11.70 -20.05
N SER A 187 -19.51 -11.68 -21.39
CA SER A 187 -18.89 -12.72 -22.21
C SER A 187 -17.36 -12.68 -22.17
N VAL A 188 -16.76 -11.52 -21.83
CA VAL A 188 -15.31 -11.34 -21.74
C VAL A 188 -14.88 -11.55 -20.29
N ARG A 189 -14.44 -12.77 -19.95
CA ARG A 189 -14.20 -13.19 -18.55
C ARG A 189 -12.73 -13.36 -18.15
N SER A 190 -11.77 -13.17 -19.06
CA SER A 190 -10.35 -13.41 -18.76
C SER A 190 -9.42 -12.48 -19.52
N MET A 191 -8.34 -12.04 -18.87
CA MET A 191 -7.15 -11.57 -19.57
C MET A 191 -6.44 -12.77 -20.21
N PRO A 192 -5.89 -12.64 -21.42
CA PRO A 192 -5.02 -13.66 -22.00
C PRO A 192 -3.72 -13.85 -21.21
#